data_AF-A0A0A2LWB5-F1
#
_entry.id   AF-A0A0A2LWB5-F1
#
_cell.length_a   1.000
_cell.length_b   1.000
_cell.length_c   1.000
_cell.angle_alpha   90.00
_cell.angle_beta   90.00
_cell.angle_gamma   90.00
#
_symmetry.space_group_name_H-M   'P 1'
#
loop_
_entity.id
_entity.type
_entity.pdbx_description
1 polymer ?
#
loop_
_entity_poly.entity_id
_entity_poly.type
_entity_poly.pdbx_seq_one_letter_code
_entity_poly.pdbx_strand_id
1 'polypeptide(L)' 'MFPLKEGPRVSAIKAITWRIVGTIDTMIISYILTGDITIAFSIGSVEVMSKMFLYFLHERAWVKLTRKNDENGEVKVSE' A
#
# COMPACT_ATOMS: atom_id res chain seq x y z
N MET A 1 6.19 -19.56 -23.32
CA MET A 1 5.93 -18.99 -21.98
C MET A 1 7.07 -18.04 -21.66
N PHE A 2 6.88 -16.73 -21.86
CA PHE A 2 8.00 -15.77 -21.83
C PHE A 2 8.42 -15.44 -20.39
N PRO A 3 9.67 -15.73 -19.97
CA PRO A 3 10.22 -15.19 -18.74
C PRO A 3 10.74 -13.78 -19.03
N LEU A 4 9.88 -12.78 -18.88
CA LEU A 4 10.35 -11.40 -18.90
C LEU A 4 11.11 -11.18 -17.59
N LYS A 5 12.43 -11.03 -17.68
CA LYS A 5 13.27 -10.54 -16.58
C LYS A 5 12.79 -9.12 -16.26
N GLU A 6 11.81 -9.00 -15.37
CA GLU A 6 11.22 -7.71 -15.02
C GLU A 6 12.25 -6.93 -14.21
N GLY A 7 12.79 -5.85 -14.80
CA GLY A 7 13.67 -4.96 -14.06
C GLY A 7 12.92 -4.27 -12.92
N PRO A 8 13.62 -3.81 -11.85
CA PRO A 8 13.00 -3.14 -10.69
C PRO A 8 12.05 -1.99 -11.06
N ARG A 9 12.34 -1.30 -12.17
CA ARG A 9 11.53 -0.21 -12.72
C ARG A 9 10.16 -0.69 -13.22
N VAL A 10 10.08 -1.86 -13.82
CA VAL A 10 8.83 -2.43 -14.34
C VAL A 10 7.92 -2.85 -13.17
N SER A 11 8.49 -3.42 -12.12
CA SER A 11 7.74 -3.79 -10.91
C SER A 11 7.19 -2.55 -10.17
N ALA A 12 7.97 -1.47 -10.06
CA ALA A 12 7.49 -0.22 -9.48
C ALA A 12 6.34 0.40 -10.28
N ILE A 13 6.44 0.41 -11.62
CA ILE A 13 5.37 0.91 -12.49
C ILE A 13 4.10 0.05 -12.34
N LYS A 14 4.22 -1.29 -12.37
CA LYS A 14 3.09 -2.19 -12.15
C LYS A 14 2.42 -1.96 -10.80
N ALA A 15 3.19 -1.74 -9.74
CA ALA A 15 2.64 -1.45 -8.41
C ALA A 15 1.85 -0.14 -8.38
N ILE A 16 2.35 0.91 -9.04
CA ILE A 16 1.63 2.19 -9.17
C ILE A 16 0.35 2.01 -10.00
N THR A 17 0.43 1.33 -11.14
CA THR A 17 -0.73 1.03 -11.98
C THR A 17 -1.80 0.28 -11.19
N TRP A 18 -1.41 -0.75 -10.44
CA TRP A 18 -2.34 -1.54 -9.62
C TRP A 18 -3.02 -0.69 -8.53
N ARG A 19 -2.31 0.28 -7.96
CA ARG A 19 -2.91 1.20 -6.98
C ARG A 19 -3.90 2.17 -7.60
N ILE A 20 -3.60 2.70 -8.79
CA ILE A 20 -4.52 3.59 -9.51
C ILE A 20 -5.79 2.83 -9.89
N VAL A 21 -5.65 1.61 -10.43
CA VAL A 21 -6.80 0.77 -10.79
C VAL A 21 -7.67 0.47 -9.56
N GLY A 22 -7.06 0.08 -8.43
CA GLY A 22 -7.82 -0.19 -7.20
C GLY A 22 -8.61 1.02 -6.69
N THR A 23 -8.01 2.22 -6.71
CA THR A 23 -8.71 3.44 -6.28
C THR A 23 -9.84 3.83 -7.24
N ILE A 24 -9.64 3.64 -8.55
CA ILE A 24 -10.68 3.88 -9.55
C ILE A 24 -11.84 2.88 -9.37
N ASP A 25 -11.56 1.61 -9.15
CA ASP A 25 -12.58 0.59 -8.89
C ASP A 25 -13.44 0.94 -7.67
N THR A 26 -12.82 1.36 -6.55
CA THR A 26 -13.56 1.79 -5.36
C THR A 26 -14.47 2.98 -5.65
N MET A 27 -13.98 3.96 -6.41
CA MET A 27 -14.77 5.13 -6.81
C MET A 27 -15.93 4.75 -7.72
N ILE A 28 -15.70 3.87 -8.71
CA ILE A 28 -16.76 3.38 -9.63
C ILE A 28 -17.82 2.61 -8.85
N ILE A 29 -17.43 1.67 -7.98
CA ILE A 29 -18.37 0.90 -7.15
C ILE A 29 -19.17 1.84 -6.25
N SER A 30 -18.50 2.78 -5.57
CA SER A 30 -19.18 3.76 -4.73
C SER A 30 -20.16 4.63 -5.51
N TYR A 31 -19.80 5.04 -6.72
CA TYR A 31 -20.67 5.83 -7.59
C TYR A 31 -21.89 5.02 -8.05
N ILE A 32 -21.72 3.76 -8.44
CA ILE A 32 -22.83 2.88 -8.82
C ILE A 32 -23.80 2.68 -7.65
N LEU A 33 -23.28 2.53 -6.43
CA LEU A 33 -24.10 2.30 -5.24
C LEU A 33 -24.83 3.57 -4.76
N THR A 34 -24.20 4.73 -4.89
CA THR A 34 -24.70 5.97 -4.29
C THR A 34 -25.36 6.90 -5.31
N GLY A 35 -24.99 6.82 -6.58
CA GLY A 35 -25.39 7.75 -7.64
C GLY A 35 -24.77 9.14 -7.56
N ASP A 36 -23.91 9.39 -6.56
CA ASP A 36 -23.31 10.71 -6.29
C ASP A 36 -21.78 10.66 -6.42
N ILE A 37 -21.23 11.48 -7.30
CA ILE A 37 -19.79 11.58 -7.56
C ILE A 37 -19.01 12.20 -6.41
N THR A 38 -19.65 13.08 -5.62
CA THR A 38 -19.06 13.70 -4.44
C THR A 38 -18.78 12.66 -3.35
N ILE A 39 -19.71 11.73 -3.17
CA ILE A 39 -19.56 10.64 -2.19
C ILE A 39 -18.52 9.64 -2.68
N ALA A 40 -18.56 9.25 -3.95
CA ALA A 40 -17.54 8.38 -4.54
C ALA A 40 -16.12 8.94 -4.41
N PHE A 41 -15.94 10.23 -4.69
CA PHE A 41 -14.66 10.91 -4.53
C PHE A 41 -14.22 10.97 -3.07
N SER A 42 -15.14 11.23 -2.15
CA SER A 42 -14.87 11.24 -0.70
C SER A 42 -14.38 9.87 -0.22
N ILE A 43 -15.03 8.79 -0.66
CA ILE A 43 -14.63 7.42 -0.31
C ILE A 43 -13.23 7.09 -0.84
N GLY A 44 -12.96 7.39 -2.13
CA GLY A 44 -11.63 7.17 -2.70
C GLY A 44 -10.54 7.99 -2.00
N SER A 45 -10.85 9.23 -1.59
CA SER A 45 -9.92 10.08 -0.81
C SER A 45 -9.62 9.47 0.57
N VAL A 46 -10.66 8.99 1.26
CA VAL A 46 -10.51 8.32 2.56
C VAL A 46 -9.75 7.00 2.43
N GLU A 47 -9.93 6.24 1.35
CA GLU A 47 -9.19 5.00 1.10
C GLU A 47 -7.67 5.24 1.05
N VAL A 48 -7.25 6.24 0.27
CA VAL A 48 -5.84 6.60 0.11
C VAL A 48 -5.26 7.12 1.44
N MET A 49 -5.98 8.01 2.12
CA MET A 49 -5.56 8.53 3.43
C MET A 49 -5.43 7.43 4.47
N SER A 50 -6.40 6.51 4.52
CA SER A 50 -6.40 5.39 5.47
C SER A 50 -5.21 4.47 5.23
N LYS A 51 -4.90 4.12 3.97
CA LYS A 51 -3.70 3.33 3.62
C LYS A 51 -2.41 4.02 4.03
N MET A 52 -2.30 5.33 3.82
CA MET A 52 -1.11 6.10 4.21
C MET A 52 -0.95 6.13 5.73
N PHE A 53 -2.04 6.34 6.47
CA PHE A 53 -2.04 6.32 7.93
C PHE A 53 -1.69 4.94 8.49
N LEU A 54 -2.29 3.88 7.94
CA LEU A 54 -1.99 2.49 8.31
C LEU A 54 -0.53 2.13 8.01
N TYR A 55 0.01 2.57 6.88
CA TYR A 55 1.42 2.34 6.54
C TYR A 55 2.35 3.00 7.57
N PHE A 56 2.09 4.26 7.93
CA PHE A 56 2.85 4.97 8.95
C PHE A 56 2.79 4.27 10.32
N LEU A 57 1.60 3.84 10.74
CA LEU A 57 1.45 3.09 11.98
C LEU A 57 2.16 1.73 11.92
N HIS A 58 2.05 1.02 10.79
CA HIS A 58 2.74 -0.24 10.57
C HIS A 58 4.26 -0.08 10.69
N GLU A 59 4.84 0.92 10.03
CA GLU A 59 6.26 1.25 10.12
C GLU A 59 6.67 1.57 11.56
N ARG A 60 5.87 2.37 12.28
CA ARG A 60 6.16 2.72 13.68
C ARG A 60 6.04 1.53 14.64
N ALA A 61 5.09 0.64 14.42
CA ALA A 61 4.96 -0.61 15.16
C ALA A 61 6.15 -1.55 14.86
N TRP A 62 6.56 -1.64 13.59
CA TRP A 62 7.69 -2.45 13.15
C TRP A 62 9.01 -2.00 13.78
N VAL A 63 9.28 -0.69 13.81
CA VAL A 63 10.45 -0.12 14.48
C VAL A 63 10.42 -0.44 15.98
N LYS A 64 9.27 -0.32 16.65
CA LYS A 64 9.14 -0.61 18.08
C LYS A 64 9.34 -2.09 18.40
N LEU A 65 8.85 -2.99 17.55
CA LEU A 65 9.04 -4.44 17.69
C LEU A 65 10.48 -4.87 17.40
N THR A 66 11.05 -4.37 16.30
CA THR A 66 12.45 -4.64 15.93
C THR A 66 13.41 -4.15 17.01
N ARG A 67 13.19 -2.95 17.56
CA ARG A 67 14.03 -2.41 18.64
C ARG A 67 13.96 -3.25 19.92
N LYS A 68 12.79 -3.83 20.23
CA LYS A 68 12.63 -4.71 21.40
C LYS A 68 13.33 -6.07 21.24
N ASN A 69 13.52 -6.52 20.00
CA ASN A 69 14.27 -7.74 19.71
C ASN A 69 15.80 -7.52 19.79
N ASP A 70 16.29 -6.29 19.62
CA ASP A 70 17.72 -5.97 19.68
C ASP A 70 18.26 -5.91 21.13
N GLU A 71 17.37 -5.63 22.09
CA GLU A 71 17.68 -5.70 23.53
C GLU A 71 17.82 -7.15 24.04
N ASN A 72 17.47 -8.15 23.22
CA ASN A 72 17.40 -9.57 23.58
C ASN A 72 18.09 -10.47 22.52
N GLY A 73 19.39 -10.21 22.25
CA GLY A 73 20.32 -11.24 21.76
C GLY A 73 20.65 -11.24 20.26
N GLU A 74 21.83 -10.70 19.95
CA GLU A 74 22.70 -10.98 18.80
C GLU A 74 22.07 -11.06 17.40
N VAL A 75 22.09 -9.92 16.68
CA VAL A 75 21.93 -9.90 15.22
C VAL A 75 23.27 -10.20 14.55
N LYS A 76 23.48 -11.45 14.10
CA LYS A 76 24.53 -11.75 13.12
C LYS A 76 24.10 -11.23 11.75
N VAL A 77 24.78 -10.18 11.31
CA VAL A 77 24.77 -9.73 9.92
C VAL A 77 25.47 -10.82 9.09
N SER A 78 24.74 -11.43 8.17
CA SER A 78 25.33 -12.30 7.14
C SER A 78 25.28 -11.56 5.82
N GLU A 79 26.48 -11.33 5.30
CA GLU A 79 26.84 -10.74 4.00
C GLU A 79 26.29 -11.52 2.81
#